data_AF-A0A891ZRI7-F1
#
_entry.id   AF-A0A891ZRI7-F1
#
_cell.length_a   1.000
_cell.length_b   1.000
_cell.length_c   1.000
_cell.angle_alpha   90.00
_cell.angle_beta   90.00
_cell.angle_gamma   90.00
#
_symmetry.space_group_name_H-M   'P 1'
#
loop_
_entity.id
_entity.type
_entity.pdbx_description
1 polymer ?
#
loop_
_entity_poly.entity_id
_entity_poly.type
_entity_poly.pdbx_seq_one_letter_code
_entity_poly.pdbx_strand_id
1 'polypeptide(L)'
;MPPIESGDRIDYRNMSLISRFISEQGKILSRRVNRLTLKQQRLITIAIKQARIFSLLPFLNNEKQIERIESTTRTTGLRTRNK
;
A
#
# COMPACT_ATOMS: atom_id res chain seq x y z
N MET A 1 2.47 11.83 6.39
CA MET A 1 1.36 10.85 6.41
C MET A 1 0.20 11.49 7.14
N PRO A 2 -0.98 11.64 6.50
CA PRO A 2 -2.15 12.19 7.16
C PRO A 2 -2.57 11.29 8.34
N PRO A 3 -2.97 11.87 9.48
CA PRO A 3 -3.50 11.10 10.61
C PRO A 3 -4.77 10.34 10.21
N ILE A 4 -4.97 9.15 10.76
CA ILE A 4 -6.28 8.49 10.67
C ILE A 4 -7.22 9.23 11.61
N GLU A 5 -8.31 9.76 11.07
CA GLU A 5 -9.31 10.46 11.87
C GLU A 5 -10.19 9.46 12.62
N SER A 6 -10.75 9.87 13.76
CA SER A 6 -11.62 8.99 14.57
C SER A 6 -12.88 8.52 13.84
N GLY A 7 -13.27 9.21 12.76
CA GLY A 7 -14.41 8.84 11.90
C GLY A 7 -14.06 7.85 10.78
N ASP A 8 -12.77 7.59 10.53
CA ASP A 8 -12.36 6.70 9.47
C ASP A 8 -12.67 5.24 9.83
N ARG A 9 -13.50 4.60 9.01
CA ARG A 9 -13.80 3.17 9.14
C ARG A 9 -12.63 2.34 8.61
N ILE A 10 -11.91 1.69 9.52
CA ILE A 10 -10.80 0.77 9.20
C ILE A 10 -11.38 -0.61 8.86
N ASP A 11 -11.75 -0.80 7.60
CA ASP A 11 -12.30 -2.04 7.05
C ASP A 11 -11.47 -2.54 5.86
N TYR A 12 -11.39 -3.86 5.67
CA TYR A 12 -10.67 -4.49 4.53
C TYR A 12 -11.13 -4.01 3.15
N ARG A 13 -12.35 -3.48 3.05
CA ARG A 13 -12.95 -2.92 1.83
C ARG A 13 -12.35 -1.56 1.45
N ASN A 14 -11.83 -0.81 2.42
CA ASN A 14 -11.25 0.50 2.17
C ASN A 14 -9.77 0.38 1.75
N MET A 15 -9.55 -0.02 0.50
CA MET A 15 -8.21 -0.21 -0.05
C MET A 15 -7.39 1.08 -0.04
N SER A 16 -8.02 2.24 -0.24
CA SER A 16 -7.34 3.54 -0.30
C SER A 16 -6.67 3.93 1.02
N LEU A 17 -7.27 3.51 2.14
CA LEU A 17 -6.74 3.74 3.48
C LEU A 17 -5.67 2.70 3.81
N ILE A 18 -5.97 1.42 3.56
CA ILE A 18 -5.12 0.30 3.96
C ILE A 18 -3.82 0.24 3.17
N SER A 19 -3.85 0.59 1.87
CA SER A 19 -2.66 0.57 1.00
C SER A 19 -1.57 1.53 1.46
N ARG A 20 -1.90 2.55 2.24
CA ARG A 20 -0.93 3.52 2.80
C ARG A 20 -0.08 2.91 3.92
N PHE A 21 -0.53 1.81 4.52
CA PHE A 21 0.12 1.14 5.65
C PHE A 21 0.87 -0.14 5.26
N ILE A 22 1.01 -0.39 3.96
CA ILE A 22 1.86 -1.45 3.42
C ILE A 22 3.06 -0.85 2.71
N SER A 23 4.18 -1.58 2.73
CA SER A 23 5.34 -1.26 1.92
C SER A 23 5.08 -1.63 0.47
N GLU A 24 5.95 -1.16 -0.42
CA GLU A 24 5.91 -1.51 -1.85
C GLU A 24 6.06 -3.02 -2.07
N GLN A 25 6.83 -3.72 -1.23
CA GLN A 25 6.97 -5.18 -1.24
C GLN A 25 5.71 -5.90 -0.74
N GLY A 26 4.70 -5.16 -0.29
CA GLY A 26 3.46 -5.68 0.29
C GLY A 26 3.56 -6.03 1.76
N LYS A 27 4.63 -5.66 2.49
CA LYS A 27 4.76 -5.94 3.95
C LYS A 27 4.00 -4.92 4.79
N ILE A 28 3.49 -5.30 5.95
CA ILE A 28 2.78 -4.36 6.84
C ILE A 28 3.80 -3.46 7.54
N LEU A 29 3.63 -2.14 7.45
CA LEU A 29 4.50 -1.17 8.12
C LEU A 29 4.29 -1.19 9.63
N SER A 30 5.38 -0.94 10.37
CA SER A 30 5.34 -0.94 11.84
C SER A 30 4.60 0.29 12.38
N ARG A 31 4.05 0.16 13.60
CA ARG A 31 3.36 1.26 14.30
C ARG A 31 4.22 2.52 14.44
N ARG A 32 5.53 2.36 14.66
CA ARG A 32 6.47 3.48 14.84
C ARG A 32 6.59 4.32 13.57
N VAL A 33 6.62 3.65 12.41
CA VAL A 33 6.64 4.29 11.09
C VAL A 33 5.30 4.97 10.81
N ASN A 34 4.20 4.26 11.07
CA ASN A 34 2.85 4.76 10.80
C ASN A 34 2.40 5.87 11.77
N ARG A 35 3.07 6.04 12.92
CA ARG A 35 2.72 6.97 14.00
C ARG A 35 1.27 6.83 14.48
N LEU A 36 0.83 5.59 14.64
CA LEU A 36 -0.54 5.26 15.08
C LEU A 36 -0.61 4.86 16.55
N THR A 37 -1.82 4.96 17.09
CA THR A 37 -2.16 4.33 18.38
C THR A 37 -2.10 2.81 18.25
N LEU A 38 -1.95 2.10 19.38
CA LEU A 38 -1.93 0.64 19.39
C LEU A 38 -3.25 0.04 18.87
N LYS A 39 -4.38 0.66 19.22
CA LYS A 39 -5.72 0.23 18.79
C LYS A 39 -5.86 0.34 17.27
N GLN A 40 -5.51 1.48 16.69
CA GLN A 40 -5.55 1.69 15.23
C GLN A 40 -4.65 0.68 14.49
N GLN A 41 -3.40 0.48 14.96
CA GLN A 41 -2.51 -0.48 14.33
C GLN A 41 -3.07 -1.91 14.34
N ARG A 42 -3.71 -2.34 15.44
CA ARG A 42 -4.35 -3.67 15.52
C ARG A 42 -5.48 -3.80 14.49
N LEU A 43 -6.35 -2.79 14.41
CA LEU A 43 -7.46 -2.76 13.44
C LEU A 43 -6.96 -2.81 12.00
N ILE A 44 -5.94 -2.01 11.65
CA ILE A 44 -5.33 -2.00 10.31
C ILE A 44 -4.70 -3.37 10.00
N THR A 45 -4.01 -3.96 10.96
CA THR A 45 -3.38 -5.27 10.77
C THR A 45 -4.42 -6.34 10.47
N ILE A 46 -5.55 -6.34 11.17
CA ILE A 46 -6.68 -7.25 10.91
C ILE A 46 -7.25 -7.00 9.51
N ALA A 47 -7.52 -5.74 9.17
CA ALA A 47 -8.09 -5.36 7.89
C ALA A 47 -7.18 -5.72 6.69
N ILE A 48 -5.87 -5.51 6.80
CA ILE A 48 -4.88 -5.94 5.79
C ILE A 48 -4.91 -7.46 5.62
N LYS A 49 -4.91 -8.22 6.73
CA LYS A 49 -4.92 -9.68 6.67
C LYS A 49 -6.19 -10.21 6.01
N GLN A 50 -7.35 -9.64 6.34
CA GLN A 50 -8.61 -9.95 5.67
C GLN A 50 -8.54 -9.63 4.18
N ALA A 51 -8.08 -8.44 3.80
CA ALA A 51 -7.93 -8.04 2.39
C ALA A 51 -7.02 -9.00 1.60
N ARG A 52 -5.96 -9.52 2.22
CA ARG A 52 -5.08 -10.54 1.59
C ARG A 52 -5.76 -11.89 1.40
N ILE A 53 -6.55 -12.35 2.37
CA ILE A 53 -7.33 -13.58 2.25
C ILE A 53 -8.33 -13.46 1.09
N PHE A 54 -8.95 -12.29 0.94
CA PHE A 54 -9.85 -11.99 -0.18
C PHE A 54 -9.13 -11.66 -1.51
N SER A 55 -7.80 -11.82 -1.59
CA SER A 55 -6.99 -11.50 -2.77
C SER A 55 -7.09 -10.05 -3.26
N LEU A 56 -7.52 -9.12 -2.40
CA LEU A 56 -7.54 -7.67 -2.69
C LEU A 56 -6.13 -7.06 -2.58
N LEU A 57 -5.28 -7.65 -1.74
CA LEU A 57 -3.88 -7.24 -1.57
C LEU A 57 -2.95 -8.45 -1.73
N PRO A 58 -1.79 -8.28 -2.38
CA PRO A 58 -0.81 -9.33 -2.50
C PRO A 58 -0.10 -9.61 -1.17
N PHE A 59 0.34 -10.85 -0.98
CA PHE A 59 1.18 -11.24 0.15
C PHE A 59 2.63 -10.78 -0.02
N LEU A 60 3.13 -10.82 -1.25
CA LEU A 60 4.48 -10.44 -1.66
C LEU A 60 4.42 -9.81 -3.05
N ASN A 61 5.07 -8.67 -3.21
CA ASN A 61 5.31 -8.08 -4.53
C ASN A 61 6.72 -8.45 -4.99
N ASN A 62 6.81 -9.08 -6.16
CA ASN A 62 8.09 -9.49 -6.74
C ASN A 62 8.83 -8.24 -7.25
N GLU A 63 10.00 -7.95 -6.66
CA GLU A 63 10.86 -6.81 -7.02
C GLU A 63 11.17 -6.76 -8.52
N LYS A 64 11.36 -7.94 -9.14
CA LYS A 64 11.59 -8.08 -10.60
C LYS A 64 10.46 -7.51 -11.47
N GLN A 65 9.23 -7.49 -10.98
CA GLN A 65 8.10 -6.94 -11.73
C GLN A 65 8.05 -5.41 -11.61
N ILE A 66 8.47 -4.86 -10.46
CA ILE A 66 8.55 -3.42 -10.23
C ILE A 66 9.61 -2.81 -11.16
N GLU A 67 10.81 -3.38 -11.23
CA GLU A 67 11.88 -2.93 -12.13
C GLU A 67 11.47 -2.92 -13.62
N ARG A 68 10.70 -3.93 -14.05
CA ARG A 68 10.16 -4.00 -15.42
C ARG A 68 9.15 -2.89 -15.71
N ILE A 69 8.30 -2.53 -14.75
CA ILE A 69 7.32 -1.44 -14.87
C ILE A 69 8.05 -0.07 -14.89
N GLU A 70 9.09 0.10 -14.07
CA GLU A 70 9.89 1.33 -14.07
C GLU A 70 10.67 1.55 -15.39
N SER A 71 11.21 0.48 -15.99
CA SER A 71 11.93 0.56 -17.27
C SER A 71 11.00 0.85 -18.46
N THR A 72 9.77 0.33 -18.46
CA THR A 72 8.75 0.67 -19.47
C THR A 72 8.23 2.10 -19.34
N THR A 73 8.05 2.60 -18.11
CA THR A 73 7.61 4.00 -17.89
C THR A 73 8.70 5.01 -18.31
N ARG A 74 9.97 4.74 -18.01
CA ARG A 74 11.10 5.59 -18.43
C ARG A 74 11.25 5.67 -19.96
N THR A 75 11.08 4.57 -20.68
CA THR A 75 11.18 4.54 -22.16
C THR A 75 10.02 5.26 -22.86
N THR A 76 8.82 5.23 -22.27
CA THR A 76 7.64 5.90 -22.83
C THR A 76 7.74 7.43 -22.74
N GLY A 77 8.33 7.97 -21.66
CA GLY A 77 8.50 9.42 -21.47
C GLY A 77 9.52 10.10 -22.41
N LEU A 78 10.47 9.35 -22.98
CA LEU A 78 11.43 9.88 -23.96
C LEU A 78 10.84 10.05 -25.38
N ARG A 79 9.69 9.45 -25.69
CA ARG A 79 9.09 9.47 -27.04
C ARG A 79 8.32 10.74 -27.39
N THR A 80 7.96 11.59 -26.43
CA THR A 80 7.10 12.78 -26.65
C THR A 80 7.87 14.10 -26.85
N ARG A 81 9.20 14.08 -26.94
CA ARG A 81 10.02 15.28 -27.13
C ARG A 81 10.49 15.40 -28.58
N ASN A 82 9.56 15.59 -29.52
CA ASN A 82 9.83 16.03 -30.89
C ASN A 82 8.59 16.76 -31.44
N LYS A 83 8.53 18.08 -31.20
CA LYS A 83 7.87 19.04 -32.09
C LYS A 83 8.49 20.41 -31.86
#